data_AF-F2I9U4-F1
#
_entry.id   AF-F2I9U4-F1
#
_cell.length_a   1.000
_cell.length_b   1.000
_cell.length_c   1.000
_cell.angle_alpha   90.00
_cell.angle_beta   90.00
_cell.angle_gamma   90.00
#
_symmetry.space_group_name_H-M   'P 1'
#
loop_
_entity.id
_entity.type
_entity.pdbx_description
1 polymer ?
#
loop_
_entity_poly.entity_id
_entity_poly.type
_entity_poly.pdbx_seq_one_letter_code
_entity_poly.pdbx_strand_id
1 'polypeptide(L)'
;MKDTIYTNHSDTVINLNQSRDLKPIVIHNKYENKLLADESNFSIAGFWISVAVAVVSLGALLISYLAMRATNRSNRQQIEQANKNNRQQILVGKIEEIYECVTTLNYYYRTFQFIYNQLNESHDSEKHTANERSDWGKEYTNSVEQFVKRNNVEDLHKITARLRVLSNTYLSGELQLKCLTYNDMFEKMMDAVIYGQKFLQGAFYKEGFPEALVLQQYLEAIQNDLVKINELGSESLSQEKIGEYRRTTFKKDLGLIK
;
A
#
# COMPACT_ATOMS: atom_id res chain seq x y z
N MET A 1 -14.67 -33.97 -2.56
CA MET A 1 -13.92 -34.24 -3.79
C MET A 1 -12.69 -33.36 -3.80
N LYS A 2 -11.54 -33.98 -3.53
CA LYS A 2 -10.23 -33.41 -3.82
C LYS A 2 -10.09 -33.43 -5.34
N ASP A 3 -9.49 -32.40 -5.93
CA ASP A 3 -8.37 -32.63 -6.84
C ASP A 3 -7.62 -31.32 -7.11
N THR A 4 -6.31 -31.45 -6.94
CA THR A 4 -5.28 -30.43 -6.98
C THR A 4 -4.75 -30.37 -8.40
N ILE A 5 -4.73 -29.18 -9.01
CA ILE A 5 -4.10 -28.96 -10.32
C ILE A 5 -2.63 -28.65 -10.06
N TYR A 6 -1.75 -29.61 -10.35
CA TYR A 6 -0.30 -29.40 -10.40
C TYR A 6 0.15 -29.10 -11.84
N THR A 7 1.04 -28.12 -11.92
CA THR A 7 1.71 -27.61 -13.12
C THR A 7 2.71 -28.60 -13.70
N ASN A 8 2.63 -28.81 -15.02
CA ASN A 8 3.64 -29.46 -15.84
C ASN A 8 4.86 -28.53 -16.02
N HIS A 9 6.05 -29.00 -15.62
CA HIS A 9 7.29 -28.61 -16.30
C HIS A 9 8.16 -29.84 -16.54
N SER A 10 8.57 -29.92 -17.80
CA SER A 10 9.26 -31.00 -18.49
C SER A 10 10.74 -31.07 -18.11
N ASP A 11 11.17 -32.20 -17.57
CA ASP A 11 12.57 -32.61 -17.56
C ASP A 11 12.99 -33.03 -18.96
N THR A 12 14.00 -32.35 -19.50
CA THR A 12 14.66 -32.74 -20.74
C THR A 12 15.76 -33.74 -20.41
N VAL A 13 15.42 -35.03 -20.46
CA VAL A 13 16.41 -36.12 -20.47
C VAL A 13 16.91 -36.26 -21.90
N ILE A 14 18.11 -35.75 -22.20
CA ILE A 14 18.80 -36.06 -23.46
C ILE A 14 19.46 -37.43 -23.28
N ASN A 15 18.77 -38.45 -23.81
CA ASN A 15 19.29 -39.78 -24.03
C ASN A 15 19.77 -39.85 -25.49
N LEU A 16 21.09 -39.89 -25.70
CA LEU A 16 21.70 -40.10 -27.03
C LEU A 16 22.48 -41.41 -27.03
N ASN A 17 21.74 -42.51 -27.13
CA ASN A 17 22.25 -43.74 -27.71
C ASN A 17 21.92 -43.73 -29.20
N GLN A 18 22.92 -43.41 -30.03
CA GLN A 18 22.93 -43.79 -31.43
C GLN A 18 24.26 -44.46 -31.79
N SER A 19 24.13 -45.76 -31.99
CA SER A 19 25.08 -46.69 -32.59
C SER A 19 25.54 -46.21 -33.97
N ARG A 20 26.86 -46.16 -34.16
CA ARG A 20 27.47 -46.27 -35.49
C ARG A 20 28.49 -47.39 -35.49
N ASP A 21 28.21 -48.39 -36.31
CA ASP A 21 29.12 -49.42 -36.75
C ASP A 21 30.40 -48.81 -37.32
N LEU A 22 31.53 -49.08 -36.68
CA LEU A 22 32.86 -48.90 -37.27
C LEU A 22 33.56 -50.26 -37.28
N LYS A 23 33.92 -50.67 -38.49
CA LYS A 23 34.65 -51.90 -38.78
C LYS A 23 35.98 -51.95 -37.99
N PRO A 24 36.40 -53.13 -37.50
CA PRO A 24 37.69 -53.26 -36.85
C PRO A 24 38.80 -53.06 -37.89
N ILE A 25 39.55 -51.96 -37.75
CA ILE A 25 40.83 -51.78 -38.45
C ILE A 25 41.87 -52.51 -37.60
N VAL A 26 42.30 -53.68 -38.06
CA VAL A 26 43.46 -54.39 -37.51
C VAL A 26 44.71 -53.67 -38.01
N ILE A 27 45.25 -52.79 -37.17
CA ILE A 27 46.59 -52.22 -37.36
C ILE A 27 47.57 -53.21 -36.71
N HIS A 28 48.37 -53.89 -37.53
CA HIS A 28 49.51 -54.66 -37.04
C HIS A 28 50.56 -53.70 -36.48
N ASN A 29 50.57 -53.53 -35.15
CA ASN A 29 51.64 -52.84 -34.44
C ASN A 29 52.90 -53.70 -34.41
N LYS A 30 53.79 -53.47 -35.38
CA LYS A 30 55.15 -54.02 -35.42
C LYS A 30 56.16 -53.08 -34.76
N TYR A 31 55.85 -52.62 -33.54
CA TYR A 31 56.75 -51.87 -32.66
C TYR A 31 56.44 -52.16 -31.18
N GLU A 32 56.27 -53.44 -30.83
CA GLU A 32 56.49 -53.88 -29.46
C GLU A 32 57.99 -54.07 -29.25
N ASN A 33 58.51 -53.60 -28.11
CA ASN A 33 59.89 -53.73 -27.62
C ASN A 33 60.89 -52.60 -27.89
N LYS A 34 60.46 -51.33 -27.84
CA LYS A 34 61.41 -50.23 -27.54
C LYS A 34 60.87 -49.03 -26.76
N LEU A 35 59.77 -49.21 -26.03
CA LEU A 35 59.20 -48.16 -25.15
C LEU A 35 59.07 -48.58 -23.67
N LEU A 36 59.44 -49.81 -23.32
CA LEU A 36 59.44 -50.30 -21.93
C LEU A 36 60.76 -50.06 -21.17
N ALA A 37 61.64 -49.23 -21.70
CA ALA A 37 62.92 -48.89 -21.07
C ALA A 37 63.14 -47.38 -20.87
N ASP A 38 62.06 -46.60 -20.89
CA ASP A 38 62.08 -45.20 -20.45
C ASP A 38 60.91 -44.85 -19.51
N GLU A 39 60.26 -45.89 -18.94
CA GLU A 39 59.12 -45.73 -18.01
C GLU A 39 59.53 -45.67 -16.53
N SER A 40 60.82 -45.80 -16.19
CA SER A 40 61.30 -45.66 -14.81
C SER A 40 61.85 -44.28 -14.46
N ASN A 41 61.90 -43.36 -15.42
CA ASN A 41 62.18 -41.94 -15.17
C ASN A 41 60.91 -41.09 -15.40
N PHE A 42 59.77 -41.54 -14.86
CA PHE A 42 58.74 -40.58 -14.47
C PHE A 42 59.37 -39.68 -13.40
N SER A 43 60.04 -38.63 -13.86
CA SER A 43 60.95 -37.87 -13.02
C SER A 43 60.15 -37.36 -11.84
N ILE A 44 60.72 -37.49 -10.65
CA ILE A 44 60.15 -36.96 -9.41
C ILE A 44 59.65 -35.51 -9.62
N ALA A 45 60.32 -34.74 -10.49
CA ALA A 45 59.90 -33.41 -10.92
C ALA A 45 58.53 -33.34 -11.62
N GLY A 46 58.18 -34.26 -12.52
CA GLY A 46 56.88 -34.28 -13.19
C GLY A 46 55.70 -34.52 -12.24
N PHE A 47 55.91 -35.35 -11.22
CA PHE A 47 54.94 -35.56 -10.14
C PHE A 47 54.74 -34.26 -9.32
N TRP A 48 55.82 -33.61 -8.88
CA TRP A 48 55.71 -32.35 -8.12
C TRP A 48 55.08 -31.20 -8.91
N ILE A 49 55.34 -31.11 -10.22
CA ILE A 49 54.67 -30.12 -11.10
C ILE A 49 53.16 -30.37 -11.14
N SER A 50 52.75 -31.63 -11.31
CA SER A 50 51.32 -32.01 -11.34
C SER A 50 50.63 -31.69 -10.02
N VAL A 51 51.30 -31.95 -8.88
CA VAL A 51 50.81 -31.58 -7.55
C VAL A 51 50.68 -30.06 -7.40
N ALA A 52 51.69 -29.29 -7.84
CA ALA A 52 51.65 -27.82 -7.77
C ALA A 52 50.48 -27.24 -8.60
N VAL A 53 50.26 -27.74 -9.82
CA VAL A 53 49.13 -27.34 -10.67
C VAL A 53 47.79 -27.68 -10.01
N ALA A 54 47.67 -28.85 -9.38
CA ALA A 54 46.46 -29.26 -8.68
C ALA A 54 46.17 -28.35 -7.47
N VAL A 55 47.18 -27.99 -6.69
CA VAL A 55 47.05 -27.08 -5.53
C VAL A 55 46.62 -25.68 -5.97
N VAL A 56 47.24 -25.14 -7.03
CA VAL A 56 46.86 -23.83 -7.58
C VAL A 56 45.41 -23.85 -8.09
N SER A 57 45.01 -24.93 -8.78
CA SER A 57 43.65 -25.09 -9.30
C SER A 57 42.61 -25.18 -8.18
N LEU A 58 42.89 -25.95 -7.11
CA LEU A 58 42.04 -26.02 -5.93
C LEU A 58 41.95 -24.68 -5.19
N GLY A 59 43.06 -23.94 -5.08
CA GLY A 59 43.07 -22.60 -4.51
C GLY A 59 42.19 -21.62 -5.29
N ALA A 60 42.28 -21.63 -6.63
CA ALA A 60 41.44 -20.81 -7.49
C ALA A 60 39.95 -21.17 -7.39
N LEU A 61 39.61 -22.46 -7.32
CA LEU A 61 38.24 -22.94 -7.12
C LEU A 61 37.69 -22.50 -5.76
N LEU A 62 38.49 -22.59 -4.69
CA LEU A 62 38.08 -22.16 -3.35
C LEU A 62 37.83 -20.65 -3.31
N ILE A 63 38.73 -19.84 -3.88
CA ILE A 63 38.56 -18.38 -3.98
C ILE A 63 37.30 -18.04 -4.77
N SER A 64 37.08 -18.70 -5.92
CA SER A 64 35.88 -18.50 -6.75
C SER A 64 34.60 -18.87 -6.00
N TYR A 65 34.62 -19.99 -5.25
CA TYR A 65 33.50 -20.41 -4.41
C TYR A 65 33.20 -19.40 -3.29
N LEU A 66 34.23 -18.91 -2.60
CA LEU A 66 34.08 -17.91 -1.54
C LEU A 66 33.54 -16.57 -2.09
N ALA A 67 34.05 -16.13 -3.24
CA ALA A 67 33.55 -14.94 -3.94
C ALA A 67 32.08 -15.12 -4.33
N MET A 68 31.71 -16.27 -4.93
CA MET A 68 30.33 -16.58 -5.28
C MET A 68 29.41 -16.59 -4.04
N ARG A 69 29.87 -17.14 -2.92
CA ARG A 69 29.11 -17.16 -1.66
C ARG A 69 28.91 -15.76 -1.08
N ALA A 70 29.92 -14.89 -1.14
CA ALA A 70 29.84 -13.50 -0.70
C ALA A 70 28.86 -12.70 -1.57
N THR A 71 28.96 -12.82 -2.90
CA THR A 71 28.04 -12.19 -3.86
C THR A 71 26.60 -12.66 -3.62
N ASN A 72 26.38 -13.96 -3.44
CA ASN A 72 25.04 -14.49 -3.15
C ASN A 72 24.45 -13.97 -1.84
N ARG A 73 25.27 -13.75 -0.81
CA ARG A 73 24.81 -13.13 0.45
C ARG A 73 24.44 -11.66 0.26
N SER A 74 25.30 -10.90 -0.41
CA SER A 74 25.03 -9.49 -0.75
C SER A 74 23.73 -9.36 -1.55
N ASN A 75 23.54 -10.20 -2.58
CA ASN A 75 22.34 -10.18 -3.41
C ASN A 75 21.07 -10.48 -2.60
N ARG A 76 21.12 -11.44 -1.67
CA ARG A 76 19.98 -11.72 -0.78
C ARG A 76 19.63 -10.53 0.10
N GLN A 77 20.64 -9.88 0.70
CA GLN A 77 20.43 -8.69 1.52
C GLN A 77 19.82 -7.52 0.73
N GLN A 78 20.29 -7.32 -0.51
CA GLN A 78 19.73 -6.28 -1.40
C GLN A 78 18.27 -6.57 -1.76
N ILE A 79 17.93 -7.83 -2.06
CA ILE A 79 16.54 -8.24 -2.35
C ILE A 79 15.64 -8.05 -1.13
N GLU A 80 16.11 -8.43 0.06
CA GLU A 80 15.37 -8.25 1.31
C GLU A 80 15.12 -6.76 1.60
N GLN A 81 16.13 -5.91 1.42
CA GLN A 81 15.99 -4.47 1.61
C GLN A 81 15.05 -3.85 0.59
N ALA A 82 15.17 -4.24 -0.68
CA ALA A 82 14.25 -3.79 -1.74
C ALA A 82 12.80 -4.18 -1.42
N ASN A 83 12.58 -5.41 -0.95
CA ASN A 83 11.25 -5.87 -0.55
C ASN A 83 10.70 -5.10 0.67
N LYS A 84 11.54 -4.77 1.65
CA LYS A 84 11.15 -3.93 2.78
C LYS A 84 10.75 -2.53 2.32
N ASN A 85 11.57 -1.90 1.47
CA ASN A 85 11.28 -0.57 0.93
C ASN A 85 9.99 -0.55 0.12
N ASN A 86 9.76 -1.55 -0.74
CA ASN A 86 8.54 -1.67 -1.53
C ASN A 86 7.31 -1.82 -0.64
N ARG A 87 7.38 -2.64 0.42
CA ARG A 87 6.28 -2.78 1.39
C ARG A 87 6.00 -1.47 2.10
N GLN A 88 7.04 -0.75 2.50
CA GLN A 88 6.88 0.55 3.15
C GLN A 88 6.23 1.55 2.21
N GLN A 89 6.67 1.66 0.96
CA GLN A 89 6.06 2.57 -0.03
C GLN A 89 4.58 2.25 -0.29
N ILE A 90 4.23 0.96 -0.35
CA ILE A 90 2.82 0.55 -0.48
C ILE A 90 2.03 0.99 0.75
N LEU A 91 2.53 0.72 1.96
CA LEU A 91 1.86 1.11 3.20
C LEU A 91 1.64 2.63 3.23
N VAL A 92 2.69 3.39 2.96
CA VAL A 92 2.68 4.85 2.87
C VAL A 92 1.56 5.34 1.95
N GLY A 93 1.54 4.86 0.71
CA GLY A 93 0.56 5.30 -0.28
C GLY A 93 -0.87 4.94 0.14
N LYS A 94 -1.05 3.85 0.90
CA LYS A 94 -2.36 3.46 1.44
C LYS A 94 -2.80 4.32 2.61
N ILE A 95 -1.89 4.74 3.47
CA ILE A 95 -2.17 5.68 4.56
C ILE A 95 -2.48 7.09 4.01
N GLU A 96 -1.74 7.54 2.99
CA GLU A 96 -2.03 8.79 2.27
C GLU A 96 -3.43 8.75 1.66
N GLU A 97 -3.80 7.63 1.03
CA GLU A 97 -5.12 7.44 0.45
C GLU A 97 -6.24 7.46 1.52
N ILE A 98 -6.00 6.91 2.73
CA ILE A 98 -6.94 7.04 3.87
C ILE A 98 -7.08 8.50 4.28
N TYR A 99 -5.97 9.23 4.39
CA TYR A 99 -5.95 10.64 4.74
C TYR A 99 -6.77 11.47 3.74
N GLU A 100 -6.60 11.23 2.45
CA GLU A 100 -7.37 11.87 1.37
C GLU A 100 -8.86 11.56 1.48
N CYS A 101 -9.23 10.30 1.73
CA CYS A 101 -10.63 9.92 1.92
C CYS A 101 -11.24 10.69 3.09
N VAL A 102 -10.58 10.69 4.26
CA VAL A 102 -11.07 11.41 5.46
C VAL A 102 -11.24 12.90 5.18
N THR A 103 -10.26 13.52 4.53
CA THR A 103 -10.27 14.95 4.21
C THR A 103 -11.39 15.29 3.22
N THR A 104 -11.57 14.45 2.20
CA THR A 104 -12.60 14.64 1.17
C THR A 104 -13.99 14.49 1.76
N LEU A 105 -14.24 13.46 2.56
CA LEU A 105 -15.53 13.28 3.23
C LEU A 105 -15.83 14.44 4.20
N ASN A 106 -14.83 15.00 4.89
CA ASN A 106 -15.04 16.15 5.77
C ASN A 106 -15.54 17.39 5.02
N TYR A 107 -15.04 17.61 3.80
CA TYR A 107 -15.52 18.70 2.96
C TYR A 107 -17.03 18.54 2.67
N TYR A 108 -17.45 17.34 2.30
CA TYR A 108 -18.87 17.04 2.05
C TYR A 108 -19.72 17.10 3.32
N TYR A 109 -19.15 16.68 4.46
CA TYR A 109 -19.83 16.69 5.76
C TYR A 109 -20.37 18.08 6.10
N ARG A 110 -19.57 19.14 5.88
CA ARG A 110 -20.00 20.53 6.15
C ARG A 110 -21.22 20.93 5.32
N THR A 111 -21.26 20.47 4.07
CA THR A 111 -22.41 20.72 3.18
C THR A 111 -23.63 19.94 3.66
N PHE A 112 -23.43 18.66 4.02
CA PHE A 112 -24.50 17.83 4.58
C PHE A 112 -25.01 18.38 5.90
N GLN A 113 -24.17 18.96 6.75
CA GLN A 113 -24.62 19.57 8.00
C GLN A 113 -25.55 20.76 7.76
N PHE A 114 -25.21 21.62 6.79
CA PHE A 114 -26.08 22.73 6.41
C PHE A 114 -27.46 22.22 5.93
N ILE A 115 -27.48 21.25 5.01
CA ILE A 115 -28.72 20.69 4.45
C ILE A 115 -29.51 19.95 5.54
N TYR A 116 -28.81 19.23 6.41
CA TYR A 116 -29.39 18.51 7.54
C TYR A 116 -30.08 19.46 8.53
N ASN A 117 -29.50 20.63 8.78
CA ASN A 117 -30.15 21.64 9.62
C ASN A 117 -31.48 22.09 8.98
N GLN A 118 -31.53 22.33 7.67
CA GLN A 118 -32.79 22.65 6.97
C GLN A 118 -33.81 21.52 7.11
N LEU A 119 -33.37 20.26 7.00
CA LEU A 119 -34.22 19.09 7.22
C LEU A 119 -34.79 19.08 8.66
N ASN A 120 -33.98 19.41 9.65
CA ASN A 120 -34.44 19.49 11.04
C ASN A 120 -35.46 20.61 11.25
N GLU A 121 -35.16 21.83 10.79
CA GLU A 121 -36.05 22.99 10.93
C GLU A 121 -37.40 22.76 10.21
N SER A 122 -37.42 22.05 9.07
CA SER A 122 -38.66 21.67 8.38
C SER A 122 -39.57 20.71 9.15
N HIS A 123 -39.06 20.07 10.20
CA HIS A 123 -39.80 19.11 11.03
C HIS A 123 -39.95 19.57 12.49
N ASP A 124 -39.37 20.71 12.87
CA ASP A 124 -39.42 21.22 14.24
C ASP A 124 -40.74 21.95 14.48
N SER A 125 -41.72 21.20 14.99
CA SER A 125 -43.05 21.74 15.28
C SER A 125 -43.13 22.57 16.55
N GLU A 126 -42.11 22.50 17.41
CA GLU A 126 -42.05 23.29 18.65
C GLU A 126 -41.58 24.71 18.36
N LYS A 127 -40.67 24.87 17.38
CA LYS A 127 -40.06 26.14 17.02
C LYS A 127 -40.77 26.91 15.90
N HIS A 128 -41.41 26.22 14.96
CA HIS A 128 -41.92 26.82 13.73
C HIS A 128 -43.41 26.56 13.46
N THR A 129 -44.07 27.52 12.84
CA THR A 129 -45.41 27.37 12.28
C THR A 129 -45.43 26.41 11.09
N ALA A 130 -46.62 25.93 10.71
CA ALA A 130 -46.75 25.02 9.56
C ALA A 130 -46.24 25.63 8.24
N ASN A 131 -46.43 26.95 8.04
CA ASN A 131 -45.95 27.64 6.84
C ASN A 131 -44.42 27.74 6.82
N GLU A 132 -43.80 28.14 7.94
CA GLU A 132 -42.34 28.21 8.06
C GLU A 132 -41.69 26.84 7.85
N ARG A 133 -42.27 25.77 8.42
CA ARG A 133 -41.82 24.39 8.19
C ARG A 133 -41.91 23.99 6.71
N SER A 134 -42.98 24.41 6.03
CA SER A 134 -43.15 24.16 4.59
C SER A 134 -42.06 24.87 3.78
N ASP A 135 -41.72 26.10 4.14
CA ASP A 135 -40.67 26.87 3.46
C ASP A 135 -39.29 26.26 3.69
N TRP A 136 -38.96 25.84 4.92
CA TRP A 136 -37.75 25.05 5.20
C TRP A 136 -37.70 23.74 4.40
N GLY A 137 -38.84 23.06 4.23
CA GLY A 137 -38.93 21.86 3.41
C GLY A 137 -38.60 22.11 1.93
N LYS A 138 -39.02 23.26 1.38
CA LYS A 138 -38.63 23.69 0.02
C LYS A 138 -37.14 24.02 -0.06
N GLU A 139 -36.60 24.72 0.94
CA GLU A 139 -35.16 25.03 1.00
C GLU A 139 -34.29 23.77 1.07
N TYR A 140 -34.67 22.81 1.91
CA TYR A 140 -34.05 21.50 1.98
C TYR A 140 -34.06 20.80 0.61
N THR A 141 -35.24 20.71 -0.01
CA THR A 141 -35.41 20.04 -1.32
C THR A 141 -34.52 20.70 -2.38
N ASN A 142 -34.56 22.03 -2.48
CA ASN A 142 -33.71 22.80 -3.39
C ASN A 142 -32.21 22.57 -3.14
N SER A 143 -31.80 22.47 -1.87
CA SER A 143 -30.39 22.29 -1.51
C SER A 143 -29.90 20.87 -1.85
N VAL A 144 -30.73 19.84 -1.62
CA VAL A 144 -30.45 18.46 -2.05
C VAL A 144 -30.36 18.38 -3.58
N GLU A 145 -31.32 18.97 -4.31
CA GLU A 145 -31.30 18.98 -5.77
C GLU A 145 -30.05 19.67 -6.33
N GLN A 146 -29.67 20.82 -5.76
CA GLN A 146 -28.44 21.52 -6.15
C GLN A 146 -27.20 20.70 -5.84
N PHE A 147 -27.17 20.00 -4.70
CA PHE A 147 -26.07 19.13 -4.33
C PHE A 147 -25.90 17.98 -5.34
N VAL A 148 -26.99 17.24 -5.61
CA VAL A 148 -27.00 16.10 -6.52
C VAL A 148 -26.69 16.52 -7.96
N LYS A 149 -27.13 17.71 -8.37
CA LYS A 149 -26.81 18.25 -9.71
C LYS A 149 -25.32 18.57 -9.89
N ARG A 150 -24.64 19.00 -8.82
CA ARG A 150 -23.23 19.41 -8.86
C ARG A 150 -22.25 18.29 -8.53
N ASN A 151 -22.71 17.26 -7.82
CA ASN A 151 -21.85 16.21 -7.28
C ASN A 151 -22.37 14.84 -7.67
N ASN A 152 -21.44 13.92 -7.92
CA ASN A 152 -21.78 12.53 -8.16
C ASN A 152 -21.89 11.78 -6.82
N VAL A 153 -23.12 11.49 -6.37
CA VAL A 153 -23.37 10.76 -5.12
C VAL A 153 -22.72 9.38 -5.14
N GLU A 154 -22.64 8.73 -6.31
CA GLU A 154 -21.97 7.44 -6.47
C GLU A 154 -20.47 7.52 -6.12
N ASP A 155 -19.82 8.65 -6.39
CA ASP A 155 -18.41 8.80 -6.04
C ASP A 155 -18.22 8.97 -4.53
N LEU A 156 -19.19 9.52 -3.80
CA LEU A 156 -19.18 9.52 -2.33
C LEU A 156 -19.32 8.11 -1.76
N HIS A 157 -20.20 7.29 -2.34
CA HIS A 157 -20.30 5.88 -1.97
C HIS A 157 -19.00 5.12 -2.23
N LYS A 158 -18.31 5.40 -3.34
CA LYS A 158 -16.99 4.81 -3.61
C LYS A 158 -15.94 5.25 -2.59
N ILE A 159 -15.91 6.52 -2.21
CA ILE A 159 -14.95 7.04 -1.22
C ILE A 159 -15.19 6.42 0.16
N THR A 160 -16.44 6.33 0.60
CA THR A 160 -16.80 5.68 1.89
C THR A 160 -16.46 4.19 1.88
N ALA A 161 -16.83 3.47 0.82
CA ALA A 161 -16.45 2.07 0.65
C ALA A 161 -14.93 1.89 0.65
N ARG A 162 -14.19 2.79 -0.03
CA ARG A 162 -12.73 2.77 -0.08
C ARG A 162 -12.11 3.01 1.29
N LEU A 163 -12.58 4.01 2.04
CA LEU A 163 -12.13 4.30 3.40
C LEU A 163 -12.34 3.09 4.31
N ARG A 164 -13.51 2.44 4.24
CA ARG A 164 -13.81 1.23 5.02
C ARG A 164 -12.85 0.08 4.69
N VAL A 165 -12.60 -0.17 3.40
CA VAL A 165 -11.67 -1.24 2.97
C VAL A 165 -10.24 -0.94 3.41
N LEU A 166 -9.74 0.26 3.16
CA LEU A 166 -8.37 0.64 3.52
C LEU A 166 -8.17 0.61 5.03
N SER A 167 -9.12 1.14 5.81
CA SER A 167 -9.05 1.16 7.27
C SER A 167 -8.98 -0.25 7.84
N ASN A 168 -9.77 -1.19 7.31
CA ASN A 168 -9.73 -2.59 7.76
C ASN A 168 -8.45 -3.34 7.34
N THR A 169 -7.82 -2.93 6.25
CA THR A 169 -6.67 -3.65 5.69
C THR A 169 -5.34 -3.15 6.24
N TYR A 170 -5.21 -1.83 6.46
CA TYR A 170 -3.93 -1.18 6.72
C TYR A 170 -3.85 -0.50 8.09
N LEU A 171 -4.97 -0.34 8.81
CA LEU A 171 -4.97 0.20 10.16
C LEU A 171 -5.23 -0.91 11.19
N SER A 172 -4.91 -0.60 12.44
CA SER A 172 -5.22 -1.48 13.58
C SER A 172 -5.53 -0.67 14.83
N GLY A 173 -6.16 -1.33 15.82
CA GLY A 173 -6.42 -0.76 17.13
C GLY A 173 -7.37 0.45 17.09
N GLU A 174 -7.07 1.46 17.91
CA GLU A 174 -7.94 2.62 18.09
C GLU A 174 -8.11 3.44 16.80
N LEU A 175 -7.05 3.60 16.00
CA LEU A 175 -7.12 4.40 14.78
C LEU A 175 -8.05 3.76 13.73
N GLN A 176 -8.02 2.42 13.61
CA GLN A 176 -8.96 1.69 12.77
C GLN A 176 -10.40 1.97 13.20
N LEU A 177 -10.69 1.85 14.50
CA LEU A 177 -12.02 2.13 15.03
C LEU A 177 -12.45 3.57 14.75
N LYS A 178 -11.56 4.54 14.98
CA LYS A 178 -11.85 5.96 14.73
C LYS A 178 -12.26 6.22 13.28
N CYS A 179 -11.51 5.69 12.32
CA CYS A 179 -11.81 5.82 10.89
C CYS A 179 -13.12 5.12 10.50
N LEU A 180 -13.38 3.92 11.03
CA LEU A 180 -14.60 3.17 10.72
C LEU A 180 -15.85 3.82 11.33
N THR A 181 -15.77 4.32 12.56
CA THR A 181 -16.86 5.07 13.19
C THR A 181 -17.15 6.37 12.45
N TYR A 182 -16.10 7.08 12.02
CA TYR A 182 -16.30 8.26 11.16
C TYR A 182 -16.98 7.90 9.84
N ASN A 183 -16.53 6.84 9.17
CA ASN A 183 -17.13 6.39 7.93
C ASN A 183 -18.61 6.02 8.09
N ASP A 184 -18.95 5.25 9.15
CA ASP A 184 -20.34 4.90 9.46
C ASP A 184 -21.20 6.15 9.73
N MET A 185 -20.71 7.07 10.57
CA MET A 185 -21.39 8.34 10.83
C MET A 185 -21.65 9.12 9.53
N PHE A 186 -20.66 9.22 8.65
CA PHE A 186 -20.79 9.92 7.38
C PHE A 186 -21.83 9.26 6.47
N GLU A 187 -21.82 7.93 6.36
CA GLU A 187 -22.83 7.17 5.61
C GLU A 187 -24.25 7.43 6.15
N LYS A 188 -24.44 7.40 7.48
CA LYS A 188 -25.75 7.71 8.09
C LYS A 188 -26.20 9.14 7.85
N MET A 189 -25.28 10.10 7.88
CA MET A 189 -25.61 11.48 7.59
C MET A 189 -25.98 11.67 6.12
N MET A 190 -25.22 11.06 5.22
CA MET A 190 -25.51 11.06 3.79
C MET A 190 -26.90 10.46 3.52
N ASP A 191 -27.23 9.33 4.14
CA ASP A 191 -28.54 8.70 3.98
C ASP A 191 -29.68 9.58 4.53
N ALA A 192 -29.46 10.22 5.68
CA ALA A 192 -30.43 11.13 6.27
C ALA A 192 -30.69 12.35 5.36
N VAL A 193 -29.64 12.92 4.75
CA VAL A 193 -29.70 14.14 3.94
C VAL A 193 -30.16 13.88 2.51
N ILE A 194 -29.63 12.86 1.84
CA ILE A 194 -29.92 12.62 0.41
C ILE A 194 -31.24 11.89 0.24
N TYR A 195 -31.55 10.92 1.12
CA TYR A 195 -32.75 10.10 1.02
C TYR A 195 -33.85 10.51 2.00
N GLY A 196 -33.66 11.59 2.76
CA GLY A 196 -34.63 12.07 3.74
C GLY A 196 -34.91 11.07 4.88
N GLN A 197 -33.98 10.14 5.15
CA GLN A 197 -34.16 9.08 6.13
C GLN A 197 -33.95 9.57 7.57
N LYS A 198 -34.78 10.52 8.02
CA LYS A 198 -34.66 11.15 9.35
C LYS A 198 -34.66 10.15 10.51
N PHE A 199 -35.31 8.99 10.35
CA PHE A 199 -35.32 7.95 11.39
C PHE A 199 -33.90 7.45 11.77
N LEU A 200 -32.92 7.55 10.86
CA LEU A 200 -31.53 7.16 11.12
C LEU A 200 -30.88 8.02 12.21
N GLN A 201 -31.26 9.30 12.30
CA GLN A 201 -30.87 10.15 13.43
C GLN A 201 -31.40 9.54 14.73
N GLY A 202 -32.71 9.27 14.82
CA GLY A 202 -33.32 8.74 16.03
C GLY A 202 -32.74 7.39 16.47
N ALA A 203 -32.27 6.57 15.52
CA ALA A 203 -31.71 5.25 15.78
C ALA A 203 -30.25 5.28 16.25
N PHE A 204 -29.41 6.12 15.65
CA PHE A 204 -27.95 6.08 15.88
C PHE A 204 -27.37 7.37 16.48
N TYR A 205 -28.03 8.51 16.29
CA TYR A 205 -27.56 9.85 16.65
C TYR A 205 -28.71 10.66 17.26
N LYS A 206 -29.29 10.16 18.36
CA LYS A 206 -30.50 10.74 18.98
C LYS A 206 -30.35 12.23 19.31
N GLU A 207 -29.14 12.64 19.69
CA GLU A 207 -28.78 14.02 20.00
C GLU A 207 -28.44 14.87 18.77
N GLY A 208 -28.53 14.29 17.56
CA GLY A 208 -28.11 14.90 16.30
C GLY A 208 -26.70 14.46 15.88
N PHE A 209 -26.36 14.80 14.63
CA PHE A 209 -25.00 14.66 14.13
C PHE A 209 -24.07 15.72 14.76
N PRO A 210 -22.76 15.44 14.92
CA PRO A 210 -21.85 16.36 15.57
C PRO A 210 -21.69 17.68 14.78
N GLU A 211 -21.44 18.76 15.50
CA GLU A 211 -21.11 20.05 14.86
C GLU A 211 -19.82 19.95 14.04
N ALA A 212 -19.75 20.61 12.87
CA ALA A 212 -18.58 20.54 11.98
C ALA A 212 -17.25 20.89 12.68
N LEU A 213 -17.27 21.83 13.63
CA LEU A 213 -16.07 22.18 14.40
C LEU A 213 -15.63 21.06 15.35
N VAL A 214 -16.60 20.40 16.01
CA VAL A 214 -16.33 19.28 16.91
C VAL A 214 -15.81 18.08 16.11
N LEU A 215 -16.45 17.78 14.98
CA LEU A 215 -15.98 16.74 14.08
C LEU A 215 -14.60 17.07 13.52
N GLN A 216 -14.34 18.32 13.15
CA GLN A 216 -13.01 18.72 12.64
C GLN A 216 -11.91 18.39 13.66
N GLN A 217 -12.11 18.69 14.95
CA GLN A 217 -11.12 18.35 15.99
C GLN A 217 -10.88 16.84 16.08
N TYR A 218 -11.94 16.04 15.98
CA TYR A 218 -11.85 14.59 15.96
C TYR A 218 -11.08 14.08 14.72
N LEU A 219 -11.33 14.66 13.54
CA LEU A 219 -10.63 14.30 12.31
C LEU A 219 -9.18 14.75 12.29
N GLU A 220 -8.85 15.89 12.90
CA GLU A 220 -7.46 16.34 13.09
C GLU A 220 -6.68 15.33 13.95
N ALA A 221 -7.30 14.73 14.97
CA ALA A 221 -6.68 13.67 15.74
C ALA A 221 -6.40 12.42 14.89
N ILE A 222 -7.37 11.98 14.07
CA ILE A 222 -7.18 10.86 13.11
C ILE A 222 -6.03 11.17 12.15
N GLN A 223 -6.03 12.35 11.55
CA GLN A 223 -5.01 12.80 10.60
C GLN A 223 -3.61 12.79 11.23
N ASN A 224 -3.48 13.33 12.45
CA ASN A 224 -2.21 13.30 13.17
C ASN A 224 -1.74 11.87 13.47
N ASP A 225 -2.64 10.96 13.85
CA ASP A 225 -2.30 9.56 14.10
C ASP A 225 -1.90 8.82 12.80
N LEU A 226 -2.51 9.14 11.65
CA LEU A 226 -2.09 8.63 10.34
C LEU A 226 -0.69 9.11 9.96
N VAL A 227 -0.36 10.39 10.20
CA VAL A 227 0.99 10.93 9.94
C VAL A 227 2.04 10.21 10.78
N LYS A 228 1.74 9.88 12.05
CA LYS A 228 2.67 9.14 12.92
C LYS A 228 2.99 7.75 12.40
N ILE A 229 2.02 7.04 11.81
CA ILE A 229 2.22 5.70 11.23
C ILE A 229 3.21 5.76 10.06
N ASN A 230 3.16 6.84 9.29
CA ASN A 230 3.90 6.95 8.06
C ASN A 230 5.37 7.36 8.23
N GLU A 231 5.79 7.87 9.42
CA GLU A 231 7.14 8.43 9.65
C GLU A 231 7.60 9.45 8.57
N LEU A 232 6.69 9.96 7.74
CA LEU A 232 7.00 10.62 6.45
C LEU A 232 7.08 12.14 6.50
N GLY A 233 6.94 12.73 7.68
CA GLY A 233 6.96 14.17 7.83
C GLY A 233 7.68 14.57 9.10
N SER A 234 8.25 15.76 9.06
CA SER A 234 8.52 16.52 10.28
C SER A 234 7.24 16.64 11.10
N GLU A 235 7.37 16.83 12.42
CA GLU A 235 6.22 17.00 13.32
C GLU A 235 5.14 17.90 12.67
N SER A 236 3.90 17.40 12.66
CA SER A 236 2.71 18.14 12.26
C SER A 236 2.79 19.56 12.84
N LEU A 237 2.88 20.58 11.97
CA LEU A 237 2.92 21.96 12.41
C LEU A 237 1.62 22.27 13.17
N SER A 238 1.74 22.70 14.41
CA SER A 238 0.55 23.04 15.21
C SER A 238 -0.28 24.11 14.50
N GLN A 239 -1.60 24.03 14.65
CA GLN A 239 -2.53 25.07 14.16
C GLN A 239 -2.15 26.47 14.67
N GLU A 240 -1.52 26.54 15.85
CA GLU A 240 -0.97 27.77 16.40
C GLU A 240 0.17 28.33 15.54
N LYS A 241 1.16 27.51 15.16
CA LYS A 241 2.26 27.92 14.26
C LYS A 241 1.73 28.34 12.89
N ILE A 242 0.77 27.59 12.34
CA ILE A 242 0.11 27.94 11.07
C ILE A 242 -0.67 29.26 11.21
N GLY A 243 -1.37 29.44 12.33
CA GLY A 243 -2.13 30.66 12.63
C GLY A 243 -1.25 31.88 12.82
N GLU A 244 -0.10 31.73 13.47
CA GLU A 244 0.94 32.75 13.58
C GLU A 244 1.46 33.13 12.19
N TYR A 245 1.95 32.15 11.41
CA TYR A 245 2.43 32.38 10.05
C TYR A 245 1.37 33.06 9.18
N ARG A 246 0.10 32.64 9.31
CA ARG A 246 -1.02 33.26 8.60
C ARG A 246 -1.18 34.73 8.96
N ARG A 247 -1.08 35.06 10.25
CA ARG A 247 -1.26 36.43 10.76
C ARG A 247 -0.08 37.34 10.46
N THR A 248 1.14 36.84 10.49
CA THR A 248 2.36 37.67 10.39
C THR A 248 2.91 37.75 8.97
N THR A 249 3.01 36.60 8.29
CA THR A 249 3.78 36.47 7.06
C THR A 249 2.85 36.34 5.87
N PHE A 250 1.96 35.35 5.87
CA PHE A 250 1.07 35.08 4.73
C PHE A 250 0.19 36.27 4.37
N LYS A 251 -0.46 36.90 5.36
CA LYS A 251 -1.27 38.11 5.10
C LYS A 251 -0.44 39.28 4.61
N LYS A 252 0.82 39.40 5.05
CA LYS A 252 1.74 40.44 4.60
C LYS A 252 2.16 40.21 3.15
N ASP A 253 2.49 38.96 2.79
CA ASP A 253 2.85 38.57 1.43
C ASP A 253 1.70 38.80 0.43
N LEU A 254 0.46 38.67 0.91
CA LEU A 254 -0.75 38.99 0.14
C LEU A 254 -1.11 40.50 0.13
N GLY A 255 -0.37 41.35 0.86
CA GLY A 255 -0.66 42.78 0.97
C GLY A 255 -1.92 43.12 1.77
N LEU A 256 -2.44 42.18 2.58
CA LEU A 256 -3.64 42.37 3.40
C LEU A 256 -3.33 43.11 4.71
N ILE A 257 -2.06 43.14 5.12
CA ILE A 257 -1.54 43.93 6.24
C ILE A 257 -0.19 44.52 5.81
N LYS A 258 0.12 45.72 6.31
CA LYS A 258 1.35 46.46 5.99
C LYS A 258 2.51 46.07 6.91
#